data_AF-A0A1I2F8A2-F1
#
_entry.id   AF-A0A1I2F8A2-F1
#
_cell.length_a   1.000
_cell.length_b   1.000
_cell.length_c   1.000
_cell.angle_alpha   90.00
_cell.angle_beta   90.00
_cell.angle_gamma   90.00
#
_symmetry.space_group_name_H-M   'P 1'
#
loop_
_entity.id
_entity.type
_entity.pdbx_description
1 polymer ?
#
loop_
_entity_poly.entity_id
_entity_poly.type
_entity_poly.pdbx_seq_one_letter_code
_entity_poly.pdbx_strand_id
1 'polypeptide(L)'
;MSTKKRDYKAEYQRRRQLAEERGLSIAQARGHARKEETKVSELKRSGLIGSTRTTTVERFYQVIKGVSSGKSLSQAAKDARISVATIKKLDLERNILHRISDSKSKRWETLSRARFPILTKDGKLFKDILLDFKNASIVGDYWNATSKARMGNASALDVFAHTTVFDMNGNQYRLLTSVDDLISIFEQMSDADQEGYERSFASEQRAFRVMNYAS
;
A
#
# COMPACT_ATOMS: atom_id res chain seq x y z
N MET A 1 -19.04 28.58 -17.47
CA MET A 1 -17.69 28.02 -17.26
C MET A 1 -17.07 27.76 -18.63
N SER A 2 -16.01 28.47 -19.02
CA SER A 2 -15.38 28.24 -20.34
C SER A 2 -14.75 26.85 -20.37
N THR A 3 -15.22 25.97 -21.25
CA THR A 3 -14.55 24.71 -21.55
C THR A 3 -13.18 25.04 -22.13
N LYS A 4 -12.11 24.88 -21.34
CA LYS A 4 -10.73 25.01 -21.84
C LYS A 4 -10.59 24.09 -23.06
N LYS A 5 -10.29 24.68 -24.22
CA LYS A 5 -10.06 23.96 -25.48
C LYS A 5 -8.92 22.96 -25.23
N ARG A 6 -9.15 21.68 -25.53
CA ARG A 6 -8.17 20.62 -25.29
C ARG A 6 -6.96 20.85 -26.19
N ASP A 7 -5.76 20.94 -25.60
CA ASP A 7 -4.51 21.04 -26.35
C ASP A 7 -4.06 19.65 -26.81
N TYR A 8 -4.50 19.28 -28.01
CA TYR A 8 -4.18 18.00 -28.63
C TYR A 8 -2.69 17.82 -28.90
N LYS A 9 -1.94 18.90 -29.14
CA LYS A 9 -0.51 18.83 -29.44
C LYS A 9 0.29 18.52 -28.18
N ALA A 10 0.01 19.22 -27.09
CA ALA A 10 0.62 18.94 -25.79
C ALA A 10 0.24 17.54 -25.27
N GLU A 11 -1.02 17.13 -25.45
CA GLU A 11 -1.45 15.78 -25.08
C GLU A 11 -0.71 14.71 -25.90
N TYR A 12 -0.54 14.93 -27.21
CA TYR A 12 0.17 14.01 -28.09
C TYR A 12 1.65 13.88 -27.73
N GLN A 13 2.33 15.00 -27.48
CA GLN A 13 3.72 15.00 -27.03
C GLN A 13 3.88 14.26 -25.70
N ARG A 14 2.99 14.51 -24.74
CA ARG A 14 3.00 13.78 -23.45
C ARG A 14 2.82 12.29 -23.65
N ARG A 15 1.89 11.86 -24.50
CA ARG A 15 1.68 10.42 -24.78
C ARG A 15 2.91 9.78 -25.44
N ARG A 16 3.60 10.50 -26.32
CA ARG A 16 4.83 10.03 -26.97
C ARG A 16 5.99 9.89 -25.98
N GLN A 17 6.22 10.90 -25.14
CA GLN A 17 7.24 10.85 -24.09
C GLN A 17 7.01 9.68 -23.12
N LEU A 18 5.77 9.53 -22.62
CA LEU A 18 5.41 8.41 -21.74
C LEU A 18 5.51 7.03 -22.40
N ALA A 19 5.43 6.97 -23.74
CA ALA A 19 5.62 5.72 -24.48
C ALA A 19 7.10 5.37 -24.53
N GLU A 20 7.93 6.34 -24.88
CA GLU A 20 9.38 6.23 -25.00
C GLU A 20 10.03 5.86 -23.67
N GLU A 21 9.63 6.51 -22.56
CA GLU A 21 10.06 6.16 -21.20
C GLU A 21 9.77 4.69 -20.82
N ARG A 22 8.81 4.06 -21.50
CA ARG A 22 8.37 2.69 -21.23
C ARG A 22 8.86 1.68 -22.26
N GLY A 23 9.66 2.10 -23.23
CA GLY A 23 10.05 1.27 -24.37
C GLY A 23 8.84 0.82 -25.21
N LEU A 24 7.73 1.56 -25.18
CA LEU A 24 6.53 1.26 -25.95
C LEU A 24 6.57 2.00 -27.30
N SER A 25 6.09 1.31 -28.34
CA SER A 25 5.87 1.96 -29.62
C SER A 25 4.74 3.00 -29.53
N ILE A 26 4.75 3.99 -30.44
CA ILE A 26 3.68 4.99 -30.53
C ILE A 26 2.31 4.31 -30.79
N ALA A 27 2.32 3.19 -31.51
CA ALA A 27 1.13 2.40 -31.79
C ALA A 27 0.57 1.75 -30.51
N GLN A 28 1.44 1.11 -29.72
CA GLN A 28 1.10 0.58 -28.38
C GLN A 28 0.57 1.68 -27.46
N ALA A 29 1.23 2.83 -27.40
CA ALA A 29 0.82 3.96 -26.55
C ALA A 29 -0.56 4.54 -26.89
N ARG A 30 -1.00 4.36 -28.15
CA ARG A 30 -2.34 4.73 -28.62
C ARG A 30 -3.39 3.63 -28.39
N GLY A 31 -2.98 2.45 -27.91
CA GLY A 31 -3.87 1.30 -27.72
C GLY A 31 -4.03 0.42 -28.96
N HIS A 32 -3.24 0.65 -30.00
CA HIS A 32 -3.26 -0.08 -31.26
C HIS A 32 -1.93 -0.82 -31.45
N ALA A 33 -1.64 -1.77 -30.56
CA ALA A 33 -0.47 -2.64 -30.71
C ALA A 33 -0.54 -3.36 -32.07
N ARG A 34 0.57 -3.43 -32.78
CA ARG A 34 0.70 -4.18 -34.03
C ARG A 34 0.59 -5.69 -33.75
N LYS A 35 0.38 -6.49 -34.80
CA LYS A 35 0.18 -7.95 -34.68
C LYS A 35 1.33 -8.67 -33.96
N GLU A 36 2.56 -8.16 -34.11
CA GLU A 36 3.77 -8.71 -33.49
C GLU A 36 4.10 -8.07 -32.13
N GLU A 37 3.34 -7.06 -31.69
CA GLU A 37 3.58 -6.35 -30.44
C GLU A 37 2.64 -6.88 -29.34
N THR A 38 3.18 -7.13 -28.15
CA THR A 38 2.35 -7.45 -26.98
C THR A 38 1.44 -6.27 -26.63
N LYS A 39 0.19 -6.56 -26.24
CA LYS A 39 -0.77 -5.51 -25.87
C LYS A 39 -0.33 -4.82 -24.58
N VAL A 40 -0.52 -3.51 -24.50
CA VAL A 40 -0.24 -2.71 -23.28
C VAL A 40 -1.00 -3.24 -22.05
N SER A 41 -2.20 -3.80 -22.23
CA SER A 41 -2.96 -4.43 -21.15
C SER A 41 -2.29 -5.69 -20.60
N GLU A 42 -1.66 -6.49 -21.46
CA GLU A 42 -0.94 -7.71 -21.06
C GLU A 42 0.39 -7.35 -20.42
N LEU A 43 1.10 -6.36 -20.95
CA LEU A 43 2.34 -5.84 -20.34
C LEU A 43 2.07 -5.25 -18.94
N LYS A 44 0.92 -4.60 -18.72
CA LYS A 44 0.50 -4.14 -17.39
C LYS A 44 0.15 -5.30 -16.46
N ARG A 45 -0.55 -6.33 -16.97
CA ARG A 45 -0.96 -7.49 -16.18
C ARG A 45 0.23 -8.35 -15.73
N SER A 46 1.24 -8.48 -16.59
CA SER A 46 2.49 -9.19 -16.31
C SER A 46 3.46 -8.39 -15.44
N GLY A 47 3.20 -7.10 -15.20
CA GLY A 47 4.06 -6.24 -14.39
C GLY A 47 5.30 -5.70 -15.11
N LEU A 48 5.45 -5.97 -16.41
CA LEU A 48 6.54 -5.45 -17.25
C LEU A 48 6.51 -3.91 -17.39
N ILE A 49 5.31 -3.31 -17.34
CA ILE A 49 5.15 -1.85 -17.32
C ILE A 49 4.23 -1.41 -16.18
N GLY A 50 4.66 -0.38 -15.45
CA GLY A 50 3.89 0.21 -14.35
C GLY A 50 2.68 1.02 -14.81
N SER A 51 1.65 1.15 -13.96
CA SER A 51 0.56 2.10 -14.19
C SER A 51 1.08 3.55 -14.09
N THR A 52 0.74 4.41 -15.05
CA THR A 52 1.11 5.86 -15.00
C THR A 52 0.23 6.63 -14.04
N ARG A 53 -0.93 6.08 -13.73
CA ARG A 53 -1.95 6.79 -12.97
C ARG A 53 -1.80 6.36 -11.53
N THR A 54 -1.48 7.33 -10.68
CA THR A 54 -1.56 7.18 -9.23
C THR A 54 -2.92 6.60 -8.89
N THR A 55 -2.93 5.43 -8.25
CA THR A 55 -4.14 4.70 -7.91
C THR A 55 -4.97 5.51 -6.91
N THR A 56 -6.25 5.20 -6.81
CA THR A 56 -7.11 5.86 -5.81
C THR A 56 -6.60 5.64 -4.39
N VAL A 57 -6.01 4.48 -4.11
CA VAL A 57 -5.41 4.13 -2.82
C VAL A 57 -4.14 4.95 -2.55
N GLU A 58 -3.25 5.08 -3.53
CA GLU A 58 -2.06 5.94 -3.40
C GLU A 58 -2.43 7.41 -3.16
N ARG A 59 -3.43 7.92 -3.89
CA ARG A 59 -3.96 9.28 -3.66
C ARG A 59 -4.57 9.42 -2.27
N PHE A 60 -5.21 8.38 -1.76
CA PHE A 60 -5.73 8.36 -0.40
C PHE A 60 -4.59 8.52 0.62
N TYR A 61 -3.49 7.77 0.51
CA TYR A 61 -2.34 7.96 1.42
C TYR A 61 -1.66 9.32 1.25
N GLN A 62 -1.67 9.92 0.06
CA GLN A 62 -1.26 11.32 -0.12
C GLN A 62 -2.13 12.29 0.69
N VAL A 63 -3.43 12.03 0.79
CA VAL A 63 -4.34 12.80 1.65
C VAL A 63 -4.00 12.59 3.11
N ILE A 64 -3.80 11.34 3.55
CA ILE A 64 -3.41 11.01 4.93
C ILE A 64 -2.15 11.77 5.31
N LYS A 65 -1.11 11.71 4.48
CA LYS A 65 0.14 12.46 4.66
C LYS A 65 -0.09 13.99 4.71
N GLY A 66 -1.00 14.50 3.89
CA GLY A 66 -1.39 15.91 3.91
C GLY A 66 -2.03 16.30 5.24
N VAL A 67 -2.97 15.51 5.73
CA VAL A 67 -3.65 15.75 7.01
C VAL A 67 -2.69 15.63 8.19
N SER A 68 -1.81 14.62 8.20
CA SER A 68 -0.81 14.48 9.27
C SER A 68 0.19 15.65 9.32
N SER A 69 0.44 16.31 8.19
CA SER A 69 1.22 17.55 8.10
C SER A 69 0.45 18.83 8.49
N GLY A 70 -0.80 18.71 8.95
CA GLY A 70 -1.63 19.84 9.41
C GLY A 70 -2.55 20.47 8.35
N LYS A 71 -2.63 19.90 7.13
CA LYS A 71 -3.58 20.41 6.12
C LYS A 71 -5.02 20.02 6.49
N SER A 72 -5.97 20.89 6.13
CA SER A 72 -7.39 20.51 6.19
C SER A 72 -7.68 19.36 5.21
N LEU A 73 -8.66 18.51 5.55
CA LEU A 73 -9.07 17.39 4.70
C LEU A 73 -9.43 17.84 3.28
N SER A 74 -10.13 18.97 3.14
CA SER A 74 -10.52 19.53 1.84
C SER A 74 -9.31 19.97 1.02
N GLN A 75 -8.30 20.60 1.65
CA GLN A 75 -7.08 21.01 0.96
C GLN A 75 -6.26 19.80 0.53
N ALA A 76 -6.06 18.83 1.42
CA ALA A 76 -5.35 17.59 1.10
C ALA A 76 -6.04 16.79 -0.02
N ALA A 77 -7.37 16.72 0.00
CA ALA A 77 -8.18 16.10 -1.06
C ALA A 77 -7.99 16.77 -2.42
N LYS A 78 -7.96 18.11 -2.44
CA LYS A 78 -7.71 18.91 -3.64
C LYS A 78 -6.32 18.66 -4.21
N ASP A 79 -5.31 18.65 -3.35
CA ASP A 79 -3.90 18.40 -3.73
C ASP A 79 -3.74 17.00 -4.36
N ALA A 80 -4.34 15.98 -3.74
CA ALA A 80 -4.30 14.60 -4.21
C ALA A 80 -5.28 14.29 -5.36
N ARG A 81 -6.11 15.27 -5.77
CA ARG A 81 -7.12 15.14 -6.83
C ARG A 81 -8.05 13.95 -6.62
N ILE A 82 -8.60 13.85 -5.41
CA ILE A 82 -9.58 12.83 -5.01
C ILE A 82 -10.72 13.51 -4.25
N SER A 83 -11.95 12.99 -4.38
CA SER A 83 -13.10 13.58 -3.68
C SER A 83 -13.11 13.22 -2.20
N VAL A 84 -13.63 14.11 -1.36
CA VAL A 84 -13.82 13.84 0.08
C VAL A 84 -14.74 12.65 0.32
N ALA A 85 -15.75 12.43 -0.54
CA ALA A 85 -16.62 11.26 -0.46
C ALA A 85 -15.85 9.95 -0.68
N THR A 86 -14.94 9.93 -1.67
CA THR A 86 -14.07 8.76 -1.92
C THR A 86 -13.11 8.51 -0.75
N ILE A 87 -12.55 9.57 -0.16
CA ILE A 87 -11.67 9.46 1.02
C ILE A 87 -12.43 8.82 2.17
N LYS A 88 -13.62 9.34 2.51
CA LYS A 88 -14.46 8.77 3.58
C LYS A 88 -14.80 7.31 3.32
N LYS A 89 -15.13 6.95 2.08
CA LYS A 89 -15.41 5.55 1.72
C LYS A 89 -14.21 4.64 1.96
N LEU A 90 -13.01 5.07 1.60
CA LEU A 90 -11.79 4.28 1.82
C LEU A 90 -11.38 4.20 3.29
N ASP A 91 -11.70 5.24 4.04
CA ASP A 91 -11.42 5.36 5.47
C ASP A 91 -12.32 4.45 6.32
N LEU A 92 -13.53 4.09 5.87
CA LEU A 92 -14.41 3.16 6.61
C LEU A 92 -13.74 1.83 6.97
N GLU A 93 -12.92 1.29 6.07
CA GLU A 93 -12.20 0.02 6.31
C GLU A 93 -10.84 0.22 6.97
N ARG A 94 -10.28 1.44 6.92
CA ARG A 94 -8.90 1.73 7.34
C ARG A 94 -8.83 2.41 8.69
N ASN A 95 -9.88 3.14 9.06
CA ASN A 95 -10.05 3.84 10.32
C ASN A 95 -8.82 4.71 10.67
N ILE A 96 -8.45 5.60 9.75
CA ILE A 96 -7.27 6.46 9.88
C ILE A 96 -7.67 7.86 10.32
N LEU A 97 -8.73 8.42 9.73
CA LEU A 97 -9.08 9.82 9.90
C LEU A 97 -10.03 10.02 11.08
N HIS A 98 -9.56 10.77 12.08
CA HIS A 98 -10.37 11.11 13.24
C HIS A 98 -10.67 12.60 13.26
N ARG A 99 -11.94 12.93 13.50
CA ARG A 99 -12.38 14.30 13.62
C ARG A 99 -12.27 14.73 15.08
N ILE A 100 -11.44 15.72 15.35
CA ILE A 100 -11.33 16.35 16.66
C ILE A 100 -12.17 17.61 16.66
N SER A 101 -13.03 17.72 17.65
CA SER A 101 -13.85 18.90 17.89
C SER A 101 -13.40 19.53 19.20
N ASP A 102 -12.42 20.42 19.13
CA ASP A 102 -12.15 21.32 20.24
C ASP A 102 -13.14 22.47 20.19
N SER A 103 -13.42 23.08 21.35
CA SER A 103 -14.37 24.21 21.50
C SER A 103 -14.09 25.39 20.54
N LYS A 104 -12.87 25.46 19.98
CA LYS A 104 -12.41 26.51 19.06
C LYS A 104 -12.16 26.05 17.62
N SER A 105 -12.03 24.75 17.32
CA SER A 105 -11.75 24.30 15.96
C SER A 105 -12.17 22.85 15.68
N LYS A 106 -12.64 22.61 14.46
CA LYS A 106 -12.90 21.26 13.93
C LYS A 106 -11.76 20.88 12.99
N ARG A 107 -10.85 20.02 13.46
CA ARG A 107 -9.70 19.56 12.68
C ARG A 107 -9.73 18.04 12.49
N TRP A 108 -9.00 17.59 11.48
CA TRP A 108 -8.81 16.17 11.21
C TRP A 108 -7.41 15.78 11.66
N GLU A 109 -7.30 14.62 12.30
CA GLU A 109 -6.04 13.99 12.65
C GLU A 109 -5.98 12.57 12.09
N THR A 110 -4.76 12.03 12.00
CA THR A 110 -4.50 10.67 11.53
C THR A 110 -4.04 9.81 12.70
N LEU A 111 -4.67 8.67 12.93
CA LEU A 111 -4.25 7.70 13.94
C LEU A 111 -3.80 6.40 13.26
N SER A 112 -2.63 5.89 13.65
CA SER A 112 -2.18 4.55 13.28
C SER A 112 -2.83 3.52 14.18
N ARG A 113 -3.19 2.35 13.64
CA ARG A 113 -3.78 1.27 14.43
C ARG A 113 -2.74 0.48 15.22
N ALA A 114 -1.63 0.16 14.57
CA ALA A 114 -0.60 -0.74 15.08
C ALA A 114 0.76 -0.44 14.45
N ARG A 115 1.81 -1.01 15.05
CA ARG A 115 3.18 -1.01 14.54
C ARG A 115 3.56 -2.45 14.27
N PHE A 116 3.94 -2.75 13.04
CA PHE A 116 4.37 -4.08 12.66
C PHE A 116 5.75 -4.07 12.02
N PRO A 117 6.56 -5.13 12.23
CA PRO A 117 7.64 -5.42 11.31
C PRO A 117 7.05 -5.87 9.95
N ILE A 118 7.71 -5.51 8.86
CA ILE A 118 7.37 -5.97 7.51
C ILE A 118 8.60 -6.60 6.87
N LEU A 119 8.47 -7.87 6.48
CA LEU A 119 9.47 -8.55 5.67
C LEU A 119 9.10 -8.44 4.20
N THR A 120 9.95 -7.77 3.43
CA THR A 120 9.70 -7.51 2.00
C THR A 120 10.20 -8.64 1.12
N LYS A 121 9.66 -8.73 -0.09
CA LYS A 121 10.08 -9.69 -1.12
C LYS A 121 11.59 -9.69 -1.38
N ASP A 122 12.25 -8.54 -1.21
CA ASP A 122 13.69 -8.40 -1.41
C ASP A 122 14.51 -8.82 -0.17
N GLY A 123 13.89 -9.49 0.80
CA GLY A 123 14.50 -9.98 2.03
C GLY A 123 14.78 -8.92 3.09
N LYS A 124 14.33 -7.66 2.88
CA LYS A 124 14.56 -6.58 3.84
C LYS A 124 13.49 -6.55 4.91
N LEU A 125 13.93 -6.54 6.17
CA LEU A 125 13.08 -6.37 7.34
C LEU A 125 13.00 -4.90 7.75
N PHE A 126 11.81 -4.32 7.66
CA PHE A 126 11.52 -2.98 8.16
C PHE A 126 10.85 -3.09 9.53
N LYS A 127 11.44 -2.47 10.56
CA LYS A 127 10.92 -2.50 11.93
C LYS A 127 9.99 -1.32 12.19
N ASP A 128 9.02 -1.50 13.09
CA ASP A 128 8.13 -0.45 13.61
C ASP A 128 7.34 0.36 12.56
N ILE A 129 6.87 -0.30 11.50
CA ILE A 129 6.08 0.37 10.46
C ILE A 129 4.68 0.67 10.99
N LEU A 130 4.30 1.95 10.96
CA LEU A 130 2.97 2.42 11.33
C LEU A 130 1.96 2.02 10.23
N LEU A 131 0.94 1.26 10.63
CA LEU A 131 -0.09 0.76 9.73
C LEU A 131 -1.49 1.22 10.14
N ASP A 132 -2.36 1.36 9.15
CA ASP A 132 -3.79 1.50 9.35
C ASP A 132 -4.45 0.15 9.70
N PHE A 133 -5.75 0.17 10.04
CA PHE A 133 -6.46 -1.02 10.47
C PHE A 133 -6.42 -2.17 9.44
N LYS A 134 -6.64 -1.86 8.16
CA LYS A 134 -6.70 -2.85 7.09
C LYS A 134 -5.34 -3.47 6.84
N ASN A 135 -4.31 -2.64 6.71
CA ASN A 135 -2.94 -3.10 6.47
C ASN A 135 -2.37 -3.85 7.68
N ALA A 136 -2.69 -3.41 8.91
CA ALA A 136 -2.33 -4.10 10.13
C ALA A 136 -2.93 -5.52 10.15
N SER A 137 -4.21 -5.68 9.80
CA SER A 137 -4.84 -7.00 9.70
C SER A 137 -4.13 -7.90 8.68
N ILE A 138 -3.84 -7.38 7.48
CA ILE A 138 -3.15 -8.13 6.42
C ILE A 138 -1.77 -8.60 6.90
N VAL A 139 -1.02 -7.72 7.57
CA VAL A 139 0.32 -8.06 8.08
C VAL A 139 0.25 -9.08 9.22
N GLY A 140 -0.75 -8.97 10.11
CA GLY A 140 -1.00 -9.99 11.13
C GLY A 140 -1.29 -11.37 10.53
N ASP A 141 -2.17 -11.44 9.53
CA ASP A 141 -2.49 -12.70 8.82
C ASP A 141 -1.27 -13.27 8.09
N TYR A 142 -0.51 -12.40 7.42
CA TYR A 142 0.73 -12.76 6.75
C TYR A 142 1.74 -13.40 7.70
N TRP A 143 1.92 -12.83 8.89
CA TRP A 143 2.85 -13.39 9.85
C TRP A 143 2.36 -14.71 10.47
N ASN A 144 1.05 -14.87 10.65
CA ASN A 144 0.49 -16.16 11.04
C ASN A 144 0.73 -17.23 9.96
N ALA A 145 0.61 -16.85 8.67
CA ALA A 145 0.94 -17.72 7.55
C ALA A 145 2.45 -18.05 7.49
N THR A 146 3.31 -17.08 7.77
CA THR A 146 4.76 -17.24 7.90
C THR A 146 5.13 -18.30 8.95
N SER A 147 4.51 -18.23 10.12
CA SER A 147 4.69 -19.22 11.19
C SER A 147 4.29 -20.64 10.74
N LYS A 148 3.15 -20.77 10.04
CA LYS A 148 2.69 -22.06 9.47
C LYS A 148 3.63 -22.58 8.39
N ALA A 149 4.13 -21.71 7.53
CA ALA A 149 5.09 -22.07 6.48
C ALA A 149 6.38 -22.63 7.07
N ARG A 150 6.88 -22.02 8.16
CA ARG A 150 8.03 -22.52 8.92
C ARG A 150 7.81 -23.90 9.54
N MET A 151 6.56 -24.23 9.88
CA MET A 151 6.16 -25.56 10.38
C MET A 151 5.92 -26.59 9.25
N GLY A 152 6.23 -26.25 7.99
CA GLY A 152 6.13 -27.15 6.84
C GLY A 152 4.93 -26.93 5.93
N ASN A 153 4.04 -25.97 6.23
CA ASN A 153 2.92 -25.64 5.34
C ASN A 153 3.27 -24.49 4.38
N ALA A 154 4.09 -24.77 3.36
CA ALA A 154 4.54 -23.78 2.38
C ALA A 154 3.39 -23.01 1.69
N SER A 155 2.28 -23.71 1.38
CA SER A 155 1.13 -23.14 0.68
C SER A 155 0.43 -22.00 1.44
N ALA A 156 0.69 -21.85 2.74
CA ALA A 156 0.12 -20.78 3.55
C ALA A 156 0.48 -19.37 3.03
N LEU A 157 1.61 -19.22 2.33
CA LEU A 157 2.08 -17.93 1.81
C LEU A 157 1.52 -17.56 0.43
N ASP A 158 0.91 -18.50 -0.30
CA ASP A 158 0.47 -18.29 -1.69
C ASP A 158 -0.53 -17.14 -1.82
N VAL A 159 -1.40 -16.97 -0.82
CA VAL A 159 -2.41 -15.90 -0.75
C VAL A 159 -1.76 -14.50 -0.76
N PHE A 160 -0.48 -14.39 -0.39
CA PHE A 160 0.24 -13.12 -0.28
C PHE A 160 1.17 -12.80 -1.47
N ALA A 161 1.27 -13.66 -2.48
CA ALA A 161 2.27 -13.54 -3.57
C ALA A 161 2.24 -12.19 -4.33
N HIS A 162 1.06 -11.56 -4.37
CA HIS A 162 0.83 -10.27 -5.01
C HIS A 162 0.33 -9.19 -4.04
N THR A 163 0.38 -9.47 -2.74
CA THR A 163 -0.11 -8.55 -1.72
C THR A 163 0.89 -7.42 -1.50
N THR A 164 0.38 -6.19 -1.59
CA THR A 164 1.12 -4.96 -1.31
C THR A 164 0.47 -4.26 -0.12
N VAL A 165 1.29 -3.97 0.88
CA VAL A 165 0.91 -3.27 2.11
C VAL A 165 1.36 -1.82 2.01
N PHE A 166 0.54 -0.90 2.52
CA PHE A 166 0.85 0.52 2.57
C PHE A 166 1.07 0.96 4.01
N ASP A 167 2.11 1.76 4.26
CA ASP A 167 2.25 2.46 5.54
C ASP A 167 1.45 3.76 5.58
N MET A 168 1.39 4.37 6.77
CA MET A 168 0.72 5.66 6.98
C MET A 168 1.30 6.82 6.15
N ASN A 169 2.53 6.67 5.63
CA ASN A 169 3.18 7.65 4.76
C ASN A 169 2.92 7.38 3.26
N GLY A 170 2.27 6.26 2.93
CA GLY A 170 1.99 5.82 1.57
C GLY A 170 3.14 5.04 0.91
N ASN A 171 4.17 4.65 1.65
CA ASN A 171 5.20 3.75 1.13
C ASN A 171 4.60 2.35 0.94
N GLN A 172 5.07 1.66 -0.11
CA GLN A 172 4.54 0.37 -0.53
C GLN A 172 5.53 -0.74 -0.21
N TYR A 173 5.03 -1.83 0.34
CA TYR A 173 5.81 -3.00 0.71
C TYR A 173 5.17 -4.24 0.11
N ARG A 174 5.90 -4.95 -0.76
CA ARG A 174 5.49 -6.26 -1.26
C ARG A 174 6.00 -7.33 -0.30
N LEU A 175 5.12 -8.20 0.17
CA LEU A 175 5.43 -9.22 1.17
C LEU A 175 6.31 -10.34 0.58
N LEU A 176 7.21 -10.88 1.40
CA LEU A 176 7.98 -12.08 1.06
C LEU A 176 7.06 -13.31 1.03
N THR A 177 7.22 -14.19 0.06
CA THR A 177 6.40 -15.42 -0.04
C THR A 177 7.21 -16.66 -0.36
N SER A 178 8.50 -16.51 -0.65
CA SER A 178 9.44 -17.63 -0.83
C SER A 178 9.78 -18.23 0.52
N VAL A 179 9.50 -19.52 0.70
CA VAL A 179 9.77 -20.24 1.95
C VAL A 179 11.27 -20.42 2.17
N ASP A 180 12.02 -20.68 1.10
CA ASP A 180 13.48 -20.86 1.20
C ASP A 180 14.16 -19.55 1.64
N ASP A 181 13.75 -18.42 1.04
CA ASP A 181 14.25 -17.10 1.44
C ASP A 181 13.85 -16.78 2.88
N LEU A 182 12.61 -17.13 3.26
CA LEU A 182 12.11 -16.92 4.62
C LEU A 182 12.96 -17.68 5.65
N ILE A 183 13.23 -18.97 5.42
CA ILE A 183 14.07 -19.80 6.29
C ILE A 183 15.47 -19.22 6.38
N SER A 184 16.08 -18.89 5.24
CA SER A 184 17.43 -18.32 5.19
C SER A 184 17.53 -17.00 5.96
N ILE A 185 16.51 -16.14 5.86
CA ILE A 185 16.46 -14.88 6.60
C ILE A 185 16.34 -15.12 8.10
N PHE A 186 15.47 -16.05 8.54
CA PHE A 186 15.34 -16.35 9.97
C PHE A 186 16.63 -16.94 10.56
N GLU A 187 17.36 -17.78 9.82
CA GLU A 187 18.65 -18.31 10.25
C GLU A 187 19.75 -17.24 10.37
N GLN A 188 19.64 -16.17 9.58
CA GLN A 188 20.58 -15.04 9.60
C GLN A 188 20.16 -13.91 10.54
N MET A 189 18.93 -13.93 11.06
CA MET A 189 18.45 -12.91 11.99
C MET A 189 19.19 -13.02 13.32
N SER A 190 19.50 -11.87 13.92
CA SER A 190 20.04 -11.85 15.28
C SER A 190 18.98 -12.34 16.27
N ASP A 191 19.43 -12.92 17.39
CA ASP A 191 18.53 -13.34 18.47
C ASP A 191 17.62 -12.19 18.93
N ALA A 192 18.11 -10.96 18.96
CA ALA A 192 17.33 -9.77 19.30
C ALA A 192 16.20 -9.47 18.30
N ASP A 193 16.43 -9.74 17.01
CA ASP A 193 15.44 -9.52 15.96
C ASP A 193 14.43 -10.66 15.90
N GLN A 194 14.87 -11.88 16.17
CA GLN A 194 13.99 -13.03 16.35
C GLN A 194 13.12 -12.88 17.61
N GLU A 195 13.68 -12.37 18.71
CA GLU A 195 12.91 -12.08 19.92
C GLU A 195 11.96 -10.90 19.70
N GLY A 196 12.37 -9.87 18.95
CA GLY A 196 11.48 -8.79 18.51
C GLY A 196 10.29 -9.32 17.71
N TYR A 197 10.55 -10.23 16.77
CA TYR A 197 9.53 -10.99 16.05
C TYR A 197 8.61 -11.72 17.05
N GLU A 198 9.14 -12.59 17.91
CA GLU A 198 8.34 -13.40 18.85
C GLU A 198 7.53 -12.55 19.84
N ARG A 199 8.09 -11.44 20.33
CA ARG A 199 7.40 -10.50 21.23
C ARG A 199 6.23 -9.83 20.53
N SER A 200 6.38 -9.38 19.27
CA SER A 200 5.27 -8.82 18.50
C SER A 200 4.08 -9.79 18.41
N PHE A 201 4.34 -11.10 18.30
CA PHE A 201 3.27 -12.12 18.31
C PHE A 201 2.73 -12.44 19.70
N ALA A 202 3.60 -12.51 20.72
CA ALA A 202 3.20 -12.83 22.09
C ALA A 202 2.38 -11.69 22.74
N SER A 203 2.70 -10.43 22.46
CA SER A 203 1.97 -9.28 22.99
C SER A 203 0.64 -9.02 22.27
N GLU A 204 0.58 -9.25 20.95
CA GLU A 204 -0.65 -9.00 20.20
C GLU A 204 -1.69 -10.12 20.33
N GLN A 205 -1.28 -11.38 20.52
CA GLN A 205 -2.22 -12.44 20.89
C GLN A 205 -2.94 -12.14 22.23
N ARG A 206 -2.27 -11.42 23.14
CA ARG A 206 -2.90 -10.92 24.38
C ARG A 206 -3.78 -9.70 24.12
N ALA A 207 -3.32 -8.72 23.34
CA ALA A 207 -4.09 -7.50 23.05
C ALA A 207 -5.37 -7.76 22.23
N PHE A 208 -5.34 -8.69 21.27
CA PHE A 208 -6.53 -9.09 20.51
C PHE A 208 -7.50 -9.98 21.32
N ARG A 209 -7.00 -10.82 22.23
CA ARG A 209 -7.88 -11.57 23.16
C ARG A 209 -8.63 -10.64 24.10
N VAL A 210 -7.95 -9.66 24.69
CA VAL A 210 -8.58 -8.73 25.66
C VAL A 210 -9.68 -7.87 25.01
N MET A 211 -9.54 -7.53 23.73
CA MET A 211 -10.55 -6.73 23.00
C MET A 211 -11.80 -7.52 22.59
N ASN A 212 -11.75 -8.87 22.56
CA ASN A 212 -12.90 -9.72 22.22
C ASN A 212 -13.69 -10.22 23.45
N TYR A 213 -13.25 -9.93 24.68
CA TYR A 213 -13.97 -10.24 25.92
C TYR A 213 -14.58 -8.99 26.60
N ALA A 214 -14.49 -7.82 25.98
CA ALA A 214 -15.05 -6.56 26.50
C ALA A 214 -16.32 -6.12 25.75
N SER A 215 -17.07 -7.06 25.15
CA SER A 215 -18.42 -6.85 24.58
C SER A 215 -19.46 -7.50 25.46
#